data_AF-Q7MSS5-F1
#
_entry.id   AF-Q7MSS5-F1
#
_cell.length_a   1.000
_cell.length_b   1.000
_cell.length_c   1.000
_cell.angle_alpha   90.00
_cell.angle_beta   90.00
_cell.angle_gamma   90.00
#
_symmetry.space_group_name_H-M   'P 1'
#
loop_
_entity.id
_entity.type
_entity.pdbx_description
1 polymer ?
#
loop_
_entity_poly.entity_id
_entity_poly.type
_entity_poly.pdbx_seq_one_letter_code
_entity_poly.pdbx_strand_id
1 'polypeptide(L)'
;MRNFILLFFFGSLMWLLSGCGEDKSKQFGFGSSDCNEVHRNCMNQCTKEGKPMNQCLNDCEKARSMCAAIKVKGCMQNCNQRYGKDSSSAEICKRRCQENDGVAF
;
A
#
# COMPACT_ATOMS: atom_id res chain seq x y z
N MET A 1 -9.82 -15.40 27.09
CA MET A 1 -10.64 -15.20 25.87
C MET A 1 -10.54 -13.77 25.34
N ARG A 2 -9.32 -13.23 25.14
CA ARG A 2 -9.11 -11.84 24.63
C ARG A 2 -8.25 -11.78 23.36
N ASN A 3 -7.63 -12.92 22.97
CA ASN A 3 -6.69 -13.01 21.86
C ASN A 3 -7.29 -13.64 20.58
N PHE A 4 -8.54 -14.11 20.60
CA PHE A 4 -9.19 -14.71 19.43
C PHE A 4 -9.93 -13.70 18.54
N ILE A 5 -10.23 -12.50 19.05
CA ILE A 5 -10.97 -11.45 18.31
C ILE A 5 -10.07 -10.77 17.25
N LEU A 6 -8.75 -10.66 17.51
CA LEU A 6 -7.80 -10.09 16.55
C LEU A 6 -7.56 -11.00 15.33
N LEU A 7 -7.70 -12.32 15.48
CA LEU A 7 -7.59 -13.28 14.38
C LEU A 7 -8.82 -13.29 13.47
N PHE A 8 -9.99 -12.93 14.01
CA PHE A 8 -11.22 -12.83 13.20
C PHE A 8 -11.23 -11.57 12.32
N PHE A 9 -10.63 -10.47 12.78
CA PHE A 9 -10.51 -9.23 11.99
C PHE A 9 -9.45 -9.31 10.87
N PHE A 10 -8.41 -10.13 11.03
CA PHE A 10 -7.48 -10.45 9.95
C PHE A 10 -8.00 -11.56 9.02
N GLY A 11 -8.78 -12.51 9.55
CA GLY A 11 -9.40 -13.60 8.78
C GLY A 11 -10.51 -13.13 7.84
N SER A 12 -11.33 -12.17 8.25
CA SER A 12 -12.35 -11.57 7.38
C SER A 12 -11.77 -10.61 6.34
N LEU A 13 -10.58 -10.06 6.57
CA LEU A 13 -9.82 -9.31 5.57
C LEU A 13 -9.15 -10.25 4.53
N MET A 14 -8.80 -11.47 4.92
CA MET A 14 -8.37 -12.53 4.00
C MET A 14 -9.53 -13.12 3.18
N TRP A 15 -10.77 -13.09 3.68
CA TRP A 15 -11.93 -13.55 2.92
C TRP A 15 -12.36 -12.56 1.82
N LEU A 16 -12.01 -11.27 1.93
CA LEU A 16 -12.09 -10.33 0.81
C LEU A 16 -10.99 -10.53 -0.25
N LEU A 17 -10.00 -11.39 0.02
CA LEU A 17 -8.97 -11.83 -0.94
C LEU A 17 -9.25 -13.23 -1.52
N SER A 18 -10.33 -13.91 -1.10
CA SER A 18 -10.63 -15.30 -1.48
C SER A 18 -11.54 -15.42 -2.72
N GLY A 19 -11.82 -14.30 -3.40
CA GLY A 19 -12.66 -14.24 -4.61
C GLY A 19 -11.89 -13.87 -5.88
N CYS A 20 -10.57 -14.10 -5.94
CA CYS A 20 -9.82 -14.00 -7.19
C CYS A 20 -9.18 -15.37 -7.43
N GLY A 21 -9.76 -16.09 -8.38
CA GLY A 21 -9.40 -17.47 -8.69
C GLY A 21 -7.93 -17.66 -8.96
N GLU A 22 -7.52 -18.92 -8.76
CA GLU A 22 -6.24 -19.49 -9.19
C GLU A 22 -5.90 -19.05 -10.61
N ASP A 23 -5.13 -17.98 -10.74
CA ASP A 23 -4.25 -17.79 -11.87
C ASP A 23 -3.21 -16.72 -11.56
N LYS A 24 -2.02 -16.98 -12.09
CA LYS A 24 -0.77 -16.32 -11.75
C LYS A 24 -0.88 -14.79 -11.83
N SER A 25 -0.17 -14.11 -10.94
CA SER A 25 0.22 -12.68 -11.07
C SER A 25 -0.92 -11.65 -11.15
N LYS A 26 -1.63 -11.41 -10.05
CA LYS A 26 -2.30 -10.11 -9.82
C LYS A 26 -2.05 -9.61 -8.40
N GLN A 27 -0.80 -9.26 -8.15
CA GLN A 27 -0.43 -8.29 -7.14
C GLN A 27 -1.21 -7.01 -7.46
N PHE A 28 -2.27 -6.69 -6.70
CA PHE A 28 -2.88 -5.36 -6.72
C PHE A 28 -1.74 -4.34 -6.71
N GLY A 29 -1.81 -3.32 -7.57
CA GLY A 29 -0.72 -2.44 -8.00
C GLY A 29 -0.04 -1.60 -6.92
N PHE A 30 0.32 -2.17 -5.77
CA PHE A 30 1.27 -1.65 -4.80
C PHE A 30 2.70 -1.50 -5.38
N GLY A 31 2.92 -1.93 -6.62
CA GLY A 31 4.11 -1.64 -7.42
C GLY A 31 3.93 -0.52 -8.45
N SER A 32 2.74 0.11 -8.58
CA SER A 32 2.60 1.30 -9.44
C SER A 32 3.36 2.46 -8.81
N SER A 33 4.06 3.23 -9.66
CA SER A 33 4.72 4.47 -9.25
C SER A 33 3.72 5.57 -8.89
N ASP A 34 2.44 5.43 -9.28
CA ASP A 34 1.37 6.41 -9.05
C ASP A 34 0.27 5.85 -8.14
N CYS A 35 0.22 6.34 -6.90
CA CYS A 35 -0.81 5.95 -5.95
C CYS A 35 -2.20 6.49 -6.30
N ASN A 36 -2.32 7.53 -7.15
CA ASN A 36 -3.61 7.99 -7.65
C ASN A 36 -4.19 7.02 -8.68
N GLU A 37 -3.34 6.34 -9.45
CA GLU A 37 -3.77 5.23 -10.29
C GLU A 37 -4.34 4.09 -9.44
N VAL A 38 -3.69 3.74 -8.33
CA VAL A 38 -4.21 2.74 -7.37
C VAL A 38 -5.58 3.15 -6.86
N HIS A 39 -5.76 4.40 -6.45
CA HIS A 39 -7.06 4.93 -6.03
C HIS A 39 -8.12 4.82 -7.14
N ARG A 40 -7.81 5.27 -8.36
CA ARG A 40 -8.73 5.22 -9.50
C ARG A 40 -9.12 3.79 -9.85
N ASN A 41 -8.16 2.87 -9.87
CA ASN A 41 -8.42 1.46 -10.17
C ASN A 41 -9.29 0.83 -9.09
N CYS A 42 -9.02 1.13 -7.81
CA CYS A 42 -9.87 0.73 -6.70
C CYS A 42 -11.29 1.29 -6.85
N MET A 43 -11.46 2.58 -7.14
CA MET A 43 -12.78 3.20 -7.29
C MET A 43 -13.58 2.58 -8.44
N ASN A 44 -12.92 2.34 -9.58
CA ASN A 44 -13.53 1.70 -10.74
C ASN A 44 -14.00 0.28 -10.41
N GLN A 45 -13.20 -0.48 -9.66
CA GLN A 45 -13.55 -1.83 -9.27
C GLN A 45 -14.66 -1.85 -8.21
N CYS A 46 -14.56 -1.00 -7.19
CA CYS A 46 -15.55 -0.91 -6.12
C CYS A 46 -16.94 -0.50 -6.66
N THR A 47 -16.97 0.41 -7.64
CA THR A 47 -18.20 0.80 -8.34
C THR A 47 -18.77 -0.36 -9.16
N LYS A 48 -17.91 -1.15 -9.84
CA LYS A 48 -18.34 -2.36 -10.57
C LYS A 48 -18.88 -3.45 -9.64
N GLU A 49 -18.37 -3.53 -8.41
CA GLU A 49 -18.86 -4.44 -7.37
C GLU A 49 -20.19 -3.97 -6.74
N GLY A 50 -20.73 -2.82 -7.16
CA GLY A 50 -22.01 -2.29 -6.67
C GLY A 50 -21.97 -1.81 -5.22
N LYS A 51 -20.79 -1.53 -4.68
CA LYS A 51 -20.63 -1.07 -3.30
C LYS A 51 -21.09 0.38 -3.14
N PRO A 52 -21.57 0.77 -1.94
CA PRO A 52 -21.90 2.16 -1.63
C PRO A 52 -20.72 3.11 -1.88
N MET A 53 -20.97 4.27 -2.49
CA MET A 53 -19.93 5.24 -2.86
C MET A 53 -19.08 5.67 -1.65
N ASN A 54 -19.69 5.89 -0.48
CA ASN A 54 -18.98 6.25 0.73
C ASN A 54 -18.01 5.16 1.20
N GLN A 55 -18.39 3.88 1.04
CA GLN A 55 -17.52 2.75 1.35
C GLN A 55 -16.35 2.70 0.35
N CYS A 56 -16.63 2.88 -0.95
CA CYS A 56 -15.58 2.93 -1.96
C CYS A 56 -14.56 4.03 -1.71
N LEU A 57 -15.01 5.23 -1.38
CA LEU A 57 -14.11 6.35 -1.07
C LEU A 57 -13.19 6.02 0.12
N ASN A 58 -13.75 5.47 1.21
CA ASN A 58 -12.96 5.12 2.38
C ASN A 58 -11.94 4.01 2.10
N ASP A 59 -12.37 2.94 1.43
CA ASP A 59 -11.51 1.78 1.15
C ASP A 59 -10.41 2.14 0.15
N CYS A 60 -10.74 2.93 -0.88
CA CYS A 60 -9.80 3.33 -1.92
C CYS A 60 -8.83 4.41 -1.47
N GLU A 61 -9.24 5.35 -0.61
CA GLU A 61 -8.32 6.31 0.01
C GLU A 61 -7.34 5.60 0.95
N LYS A 62 -7.80 4.57 1.68
CA LYS A 62 -6.93 3.71 2.47
C LYS A 62 -5.91 2.98 1.60
N ALA A 63 -6.34 2.44 0.45
CA ALA A 63 -5.44 1.80 -0.51
C ALA A 63 -4.39 2.79 -1.06
N ARG A 64 -4.80 4.04 -1.35
CA ARG A 64 -3.90 5.13 -1.77
C ARG A 64 -2.85 5.44 -0.71
N SER A 65 -3.27 5.57 0.54
CA SER A 65 -2.38 5.83 1.68
C SER A 65 -1.39 4.69 1.89
N MET A 66 -1.83 3.43 1.78
CA MET A 66 -0.94 2.26 1.87
C MET A 66 0.10 2.24 0.74
N CYS A 67 -0.29 2.56 -0.49
CA CYS A 67 0.65 2.70 -1.61
C CYS A 67 1.74 3.74 -1.29
N ALA A 68 1.36 4.93 -0.82
CA ALA A 68 2.30 5.99 -0.48
C ALA A 68 3.28 5.55 0.63
N ALA A 69 2.76 4.91 1.68
CA ALA A 69 3.58 4.40 2.78
C ALA A 69 4.59 3.33 2.30
N ILE A 70 4.19 2.44 1.41
CA ILE A 70 5.07 1.42 0.82
C ILE A 70 6.18 2.08 -0.01
N LYS A 71 5.86 3.11 -0.81
CA LYS A 71 6.86 3.87 -1.58
C LYS A 71 7.89 4.53 -0.68
N VAL A 72 7.46 5.25 0.35
CA VAL A 72 8.36 5.89 1.32
C VAL A 72 9.26 4.84 1.97
N LYS A 73 8.69 3.72 2.42
CA LYS A 73 9.45 2.63 3.02
C LYS A 73 10.48 2.02 2.06
N GLY A 74 10.10 1.78 0.80
CA GLY A 74 11.00 1.27 -0.24
C GLY A 74 12.14 2.24 -0.54
N CYS A 75 11.85 3.53 -0.65
CA CYS A 75 12.83 4.59 -0.81
C CYS A 75 13.85 4.61 0.35
N MET A 76 13.36 4.56 1.59
CA MET A 76 14.23 4.50 2.78
C MET A 76 15.11 3.24 2.83
N GLN A 77 14.58 2.10 2.38
CA GLN A 77 15.35 0.86 2.27
C GLN A 77 16.45 0.97 1.21
N ASN A 78 16.16 1.59 0.07
CA ASN A 78 17.16 1.85 -0.98
C ASN A 78 18.27 2.79 -0.46
N CYS A 79 17.93 3.84 0.30
CA CYS A 79 18.92 4.70 0.95
C CYS A 79 19.91 3.91 1.82
N ASN A 80 19.41 2.97 2.64
CA ASN A 80 20.28 2.10 3.45
C ASN A 80 21.16 1.18 2.60
N GLN A 81 20.62 0.62 1.51
CA GLN A 81 21.36 -0.26 0.61
C GLN A 81 22.46 0.49 -0.15
N ARG A 82 22.19 1.74 -0.56
CA ARG A 82 23.10 2.54 -1.38
C ARG A 82 24.22 3.21 -0.60
N TYR A 83 23.92 3.72 0.60
CA TYR A 83 24.87 4.52 1.39
C TYR A 83 25.37 3.82 2.66
N GLY A 84 24.94 2.57 2.90
CA GLY A 84 25.18 1.87 4.16
C GLY A 84 24.21 2.30 5.25
N LYS A 85 23.78 1.34 6.06
CA LYS A 85 22.87 1.59 7.19
C LYS A 85 23.54 2.53 8.20
N ASP A 86 22.75 3.43 8.78
CA ASP A 86 23.15 4.38 9.83
C ASP A 86 24.23 5.39 9.40
N SER A 87 24.50 5.53 8.10
CA SER A 87 25.38 6.59 7.58
C SER A 87 24.65 7.92 7.48
N SER A 88 25.37 9.03 7.67
CA SER A 88 24.82 10.38 7.50
C SER A 88 24.17 10.59 6.13
N SER A 89 24.75 9.99 5.09
CA SER A 89 24.22 10.02 3.72
C SER A 89 22.90 9.25 3.58
N ALA A 90 22.77 8.10 4.26
CA ALA A 90 21.51 7.36 4.29
C ALA A 90 20.41 8.14 5.02
N GLU A 91 20.73 8.80 6.14
CA GLU A 91 19.74 9.60 6.90
C GLU A 91 19.25 10.83 6.11
N ILE A 92 20.16 11.52 5.41
CA ILE A 92 19.78 12.63 4.51
C ILE A 92 18.88 12.11 3.39
N CYS A 93 19.22 10.96 2.78
CA CYS A 93 18.41 10.33 1.73
C CYS A 93 17.01 9.94 2.26
N LYS A 94 16.92 9.33 3.45
CA LYS A 94 15.64 8.95 4.08
C LYS A 94 14.75 10.16 4.35
N ARG A 95 15.32 11.28 4.81
CA ARG A 95 14.56 12.51 5.03
C ARG A 95 13.93 13.01 3.74
N ARG A 96 14.67 12.97 2.63
CA ARG A 96 14.12 13.30 1.29
C ARG A 96 13.01 12.35 0.86
N CYS A 97 13.13 11.05 1.16
CA CYS A 97 12.04 10.09 0.90
C CYS A 97 10.75 10.46 1.63
N GLN A 98 10.85 10.99 2.87
CA GLN A 98 9.68 11.41 3.63
C GLN A 98 9.09 12.72 3.10
N GLU A 99 9.94 13.66 2.69
CA GLU A 99 9.53 14.96 2.15
C GLU A 99 8.92 14.87 0.73
N ASN A 100 9.25 13.84 -0.04
CA ASN A 100 8.81 13.66 -1.44
C ASN A 100 7.93 12.41 -1.64
N ASP A 101 7.21 11.95 -0.62
CA ASP A 101 6.29 10.80 -0.71
C ASP A 101 6.90 9.54 -1.36
N GLY A 102 8.17 9.29 -1.06
CA GLY A 102 8.92 8.11 -1.54
C GLY A 102 9.40 8.20 -2.98
N VAL A 103 9.40 9.38 -3.61
CA VAL A 103 10.13 9.61 -4.86
C VAL A 103 11.63 9.71 -4.56
N ALA A 104 12.37 8.67 -4.92
CA ALA A 104 13.83 8.70 -4.92
C ALA A 104 14.32 9.44 -6.18
N PHE A 105 15.31 10.33 -6.01
CA PHE A 105 16.07 10.96 -7.10
C PHE A 105 17.19 10.04 -7.60
#